data_AF-A0A3B9IZY8-F1
#
_entry.id   AF-A0A3B9IZY8-F1
#
_cell.length_a   1.000
_cell.length_b   1.000
_cell.length_c   1.000
_cell.angle_alpha   90.00
_cell.angle_beta   90.00
_cell.angle_gamma   90.00
#
_symmetry.space_group_name_H-M   'P 1'
#
loop_
_entity.id
_entity.type
_entity.pdbx_description
1 polymer ?
#
loop_
_entity_poly.entity_id
_entity_poly.type
_entity_poly.pdbx_seq_one_letter_code
_entity_poly.pdbx_strand_id
1 'polypeptide(L)'
;LLDTPGHRDFSEDTYRVLAATDAAVMVIDGSKGIEAQTLKLFEVCRQREVPILTFINKCDRPGRPPLELVDEIENMLQLLPTPMSWPV
;
A
#
# COMPACT_ATOMS: atom_id res chain seq x y z
N LEU A 1 9.96 4.83 -12.38
CA LEU A 1 9.40 4.88 -11.01
C LEU A 1 8.84 6.27 -10.83
N LEU A 2 7.53 6.41 -10.70
CA LEU A 2 6.89 7.70 -10.43
C LEU A 2 6.83 7.86 -8.92
N ASP A 3 7.50 8.89 -8.41
CA ASP A 3 7.49 9.19 -6.98
C ASP A 3 6.20 9.93 -6.65
N THR A 4 5.33 9.32 -5.82
CA THR A 4 4.14 9.99 -5.31
C THR A 4 4.54 10.72 -4.03
N PRO A 5 4.59 12.06 -4.01
CA PRO A 5 5.08 12.80 -2.85
C PRO A 5 4.31 12.40 -1.59
N GLY A 6 5.04 11.96 -0.57
CA GLY A 6 4.48 11.64 0.73
C GLY A 6 4.18 12.91 1.52
N HIS A 7 2.88 13.12 1.80
CA HIS A 7 2.28 14.08 2.73
C HIS A 7 1.93 15.47 2.18
N ARG A 8 0.62 15.79 2.28
CA ARG A 8 -0.07 17.08 2.04
C ARG A 8 -0.06 17.67 0.63
N ASP A 9 0.93 17.38 -0.20
CA ASP A 9 0.96 17.81 -1.60
C ASP A 9 0.30 16.80 -2.56
N PHE A 10 -0.75 16.13 -2.07
CA PHE A 10 -1.62 15.28 -2.89
C PHE A 10 -2.50 16.15 -3.79
N SER A 11 -1.89 16.74 -4.81
CA SER A 11 -2.55 17.49 -5.87
C SER A 11 -3.20 16.56 -6.89
N GLU A 12 -4.14 17.10 -7.68
CA GLU A 12 -4.71 16.45 -8.86
C GLU A 12 -3.64 15.84 -9.78
N ASP A 13 -2.45 16.44 -9.84
CA ASP A 13 -1.33 15.94 -10.64
C ASP A 13 -0.87 14.55 -10.19
N THR A 14 -0.90 14.23 -8.88
CA THR A 14 -0.59 12.87 -8.40
C THR A 14 -1.65 11.87 -8.85
N TYR A 15 -2.92 12.28 -8.89
CA TYR A 15 -4.00 11.46 -9.45
C TYR A 15 -3.85 11.29 -10.97
N ARG A 16 -3.37 12.30 -11.71
CA ARG A 16 -3.10 12.17 -13.15
C ARG A 16 -1.92 11.26 -13.43
N VAL A 17 -0.88 11.31 -12.60
CA VAL A 17 0.27 10.41 -12.67
C VAL A 17 -0.15 8.95 -12.44
N LEU A 18 -1.01 8.70 -11.45
CA LEU A 18 -1.63 7.39 -11.23
C LEU A 18 -2.52 6.94 -12.40
N ALA A 19 -2.89 7.82 -13.33
CA ALA A 19 -3.68 7.46 -14.53
C ALA A 19 -2.80 6.90 -15.64
N ALA A 20 -1.53 7.27 -15.62
CA ALA A 20 -0.55 6.90 -16.64
C ALA A 20 0.28 5.67 -16.23
N THR A 21 -0.07 5.01 -15.13
CA THR A 21 0.68 3.87 -14.59
C THR A 21 -0.07 2.56 -14.77
N ASP A 22 0.63 1.55 -15.28
CA ASP A 22 0.08 0.21 -15.49
C ASP A 22 0.04 -0.63 -14.20
N ALA A 23 0.79 -0.23 -13.16
CA ALA A 23 0.84 -0.90 -11.86
C ALA A 23 1.36 0.06 -10.78
N ALA A 24 1.01 -0.22 -9.52
CA ALA A 24 1.46 0.52 -8.35
C ALA A 24 2.15 -0.40 -7.32
N VAL A 25 3.09 0.17 -6.57
CA VAL A 25 3.69 -0.50 -5.40
C VAL A 25 3.23 0.22 -4.14
N MET A 26 2.49 -0.48 -3.30
CA MET A 26 2.04 0.00 -2.01
C MET A 26 3.04 -0.41 -0.93
N VAL A 27 3.68 0.58 -0.31
CA VAL A 27 4.65 0.35 0.77
C VAL A 27 3.97 0.58 2.11
N ILE A 28 3.98 -0.43 2.97
CA ILE A 28 3.39 -0.40 4.31
C ILE A 28 4.50 -0.49 5.35
N ASP A 29 4.45 0.32 6.41
CA ASP A 29 5.34 0.18 7.56
C ASP A 29 4.86 -0.98 8.44
N GLY A 30 5.65 -2.04 8.59
CA GLY A 30 5.29 -3.24 9.37
C GLY A 30 5.05 -2.97 10.86
N SER A 31 5.52 -1.84 11.39
CA SER A 31 5.23 -1.44 12.78
C SER A 31 3.89 -0.72 12.95
N LYS A 32 3.38 -0.09 11.88
CA LYS A 32 2.15 0.71 11.91
C LYS A 32 0.97 0.01 11.26
N GLY A 33 1.20 -0.76 10.20
CA GLY A 33 0.15 -1.30 9.35
C GLY A 33 -0.42 -0.24 8.40
N ILE A 34 -1.71 -0.37 8.08
CA ILE A 34 -2.38 0.52 7.11
C ILE A 34 -2.67 1.89 7.74
N GLU A 35 -2.11 2.94 7.14
CA GLU A 35 -2.38 4.33 7.52
C GLU A 35 -3.49 4.95 6.65
N ALA A 36 -4.15 6.00 7.15
CA ALA A 36 -5.26 6.67 6.45
C ALA A 36 -4.89 7.17 5.04
N GLN A 37 -3.62 7.53 4.82
CA GLN A 37 -3.13 7.96 3.50
C GLN A 37 -2.97 6.78 2.54
N THR A 38 -2.50 5.63 3.04
CA THR A 38 -2.44 4.37 2.29
C THR A 38 -3.83 3.97 1.80
N LEU A 39 -4.84 4.09 2.66
CA LEU A 39 -6.23 3.78 2.29
C LEU A 39 -6.75 4.70 1.17
N LYS A 40 -6.52 6.01 1.28
CA LYS A 40 -6.91 6.97 0.22
C LYS A 40 -6.27 6.66 -1.13
N LEU A 41 -4.97 6.35 -1.12
CA LEU A 41 -4.23 5.97 -2.33
C LEU A 41 -4.73 4.66 -2.92
N PHE A 42 -5.01 3.70 -2.07
CA PHE A 42 -5.58 2.42 -2.45
C PHE A 42 -6.93 2.60 -3.14
N GLU A 43 -7.82 3.44 -2.61
CA GLU A 43 -9.13 3.69 -3.22
C GLU A 43 -9.02 4.23 -4.65
N VAL A 44 -8.04 5.09 -4.92
CA VAL A 44 -7.78 5.65 -6.25
C VAL A 44 -7.30 4.58 -7.22
N CYS A 45 -6.36 3.75 -6.78
CA CYS A 45 -5.85 2.64 -7.57
C CYS A 45 -6.98 1.64 -7.87
N ARG A 46 -7.82 1.34 -6.87
CA ARG A 46 -8.98 0.45 -7.01
C ARG A 46 -10.01 0.98 -8.00
N GLN A 47 -10.33 2.28 -7.95
CA GLN A 47 -11.26 2.91 -8.90
C GLN A 47 -10.81 2.82 -10.37
N ARG A 48 -9.52 2.60 -10.60
CA ARG A 48 -8.90 2.53 -11.92
C ARG A 48 -8.41 1.14 -12.29
N GLU A 49 -8.73 0.15 -11.47
CA GLU A 49 -8.32 -1.25 -11.68
C GLU A 49 -6.79 -1.41 -11.84
N VAL A 50 -6.02 -0.51 -11.21
CA VAL A 50 -4.55 -0.55 -11.25
C VAL A 50 -4.08 -1.71 -10.37
N PRO A 51 -3.31 -2.68 -10.90
CA PRO A 51 -2.70 -3.75 -10.10
C PRO A 51 -1.77 -3.20 -9.02
N ILE A 52 -1.85 -3.76 -7.81
CA ILE A 52 -1.08 -3.30 -6.65
C ILE A 52 -0.17 -4.43 -6.14
N LEU A 53 1.13 -4.16 -6.07
CA LEU A 53 2.08 -4.98 -5.34
C LEU A 53 2.25 -4.40 -3.93
N THR A 54 2.11 -5.23 -2.90
CA THR A 54 2.29 -4.78 -1.50
C THR A 54 3.67 -5.14 -0.99
N PHE A 55 4.36 -4.18 -0.37
CA PHE A 55 5.65 -4.38 0.28
C PHE A 55 5.60 -3.95 1.75
N ILE A 56 5.85 -4.89 2.67
CA ILE A 56 5.94 -4.60 4.10
C ILE A 56 7.39 -4.19 4.42
N ASN A 57 7.57 -2.93 4.78
CA ASN A 57 8.85 -2.31 5.07
C ASN A 57 9.14 -2.26 6.59
N LYS A 58 10.40 -2.01 6.95
CA LYS A 58 10.89 -1.87 8.33
C LYS A 58 10.79 -3.14 9.17
N CYS A 59 10.93 -4.30 8.53
CA CYS A 59 10.99 -5.60 9.22
C CYS A 59 12.27 -5.77 10.07
N ASP A 60 13.23 -4.84 9.99
CA ASP A 60 14.41 -4.75 10.87
C ASP A 60 14.09 -4.29 12.30
N ARG A 61 12.86 -3.83 12.56
CA ARG A 61 12.43 -3.25 13.84
C ARG A 61 11.33 -4.09 14.48
N PRO A 62 11.14 -3.98 15.81
CA PRO A 62 9.94 -4.51 16.45
C PRO A 62 8.70 -3.94 15.75
N GLY A 63 7.84 -4.84 15.27
CA GLY A 63 6.66 -4.51 14.50
C GLY A 63 5.48 -5.40 14.87
N ARG A 64 4.39 -5.23 14.14
CA ARG A 64 3.19 -6.04 14.33
C ARG A 64 3.43 -7.46 13.78
N PRO A 65 2.77 -8.49 14.34
CA PRO A 65 2.85 -9.84 13.80
C PRO A 65 2.46 -9.87 12.31
N PRO A 66 3.20 -10.57 11.43
CA PRO A 66 2.92 -10.58 10.00
C PRO A 66 1.51 -11.11 9.66
N LEU A 67 0.98 -12.06 10.42
CA LEU A 67 -0.38 -12.56 10.26
C LEU A 67 -1.42 -11.47 10.53
N GLU A 68 -1.24 -10.66 11.58
CA GLU A 68 -2.15 -9.55 11.86
C GLU A 68 -2.12 -8.49 10.76
N LEU A 69 -0.97 -8.27 10.12
CA LEU A 69 -0.85 -7.35 8.98
C LEU A 69 -1.57 -7.92 7.74
N VAL A 70 -1.48 -9.22 7.50
CA VAL A 70 -2.23 -9.90 6.43
C VAL A 70 -3.74 -9.77 6.67
N ASP A 71 -4.20 -10.05 7.89
CA ASP A 71 -5.60 -9.89 8.29
C ASP A 71 -6.07 -8.44 8.14
N GLU A 72 -5.23 -7.46 8.51
CA GLU A 72 -5.55 -6.04 8.35
C GLU A 72 -5.69 -5.65 6.87
N ILE A 73 -4.80 -6.13 6.00
CA ILE A 73 -4.88 -5.92 4.55
C ILE A 73 -6.18 -6.50 3.98
N GLU A 74 -6.52 -7.73 4.37
CA GLU A 74 -7.75 -8.38 3.91
C GLU A 74 -9.00 -7.62 4.37
N ASN A 75 -9.07 -7.28 5.65
CA ASN A 75 -10.24 -6.62 6.23
C ASN A 75 -10.39 -5.16 5.77
N MET A 76 -9.31 -4.38 5.70
CA MET A 76 -9.40 -2.96 5.35
C MET A 76 -9.48 -2.72 3.86
N LEU A 77 -8.73 -3.49 3.06
CA LEU A 77 -8.65 -3.27 1.61
C LEU A 77 -9.61 -4.17 0.83
N GLN A 78 -10.21 -5.17 1.49
CA GLN A 78 -11.10 -6.16 0.86
C GLN A 78 -10.41 -6.88 -0.30
N LEU A 79 -9.12 -7.20 -0.10
CA LEU A 79 -8.28 -7.92 -1.05
C LEU A 79 -7.82 -9.24 -0.43
N LEU A 80 -7.71 -10.29 -1.24
CA LEU A 80 -7.09 -11.54 -0.80
C LEU A 80 -5.55 -11.40 -0.89
N PRO A 81 -4.81 -11.33 0.23
CA PRO A 81 -3.36 -11.20 0.18
C PRO A 81 -2.74 -12.52 -0.29
N THR A 82 -1.75 -12.45 -1.18
CA THR A 82 -0.99 -13.62 -1.65
C THR A 82 0.48 -13.44 -1.28
N PRO A 83 0.94 -13.93 -0.10
CA PRO A 83 2.31 -13.73 0.35
C PRO A 83 3.33 -14.40 -0.59
N MET A 84 4.23 -13.60 -1.16
CA MET A 84 5.35 -14.09 -1.98
C MET A 84 6.60 -14.41 -1.15
N SER A 85 6.72 -13.79 0.03
CA SER A 85 7.82 -13.94 0.98
C SER A 85 7.30 -13.79 2.40
N TRP A 86 7.92 -14.46 3.36
CA TRP A 86 7.54 -14.41 4.77
C TRP A 86 8.76 -14.01 5.64
N PRO A 87 8.63 -13.06 6.58
CA PRO A 87 9.72 -12.72 7.49
C PRO A 87 9.93 -13.87 8.51
N VAL A 88 11.20 -14.19 8.77
CA VAL A 88 11.64 -15.27 9.68
C VAL A 88 12.26 -14.67 10.93
#